data_AF-A0A8J4V8W8-F1
#
_entry.id   AF-A0A8J4V8W8-F1
#
_cell.length_a   1.000
_cell.length_b   1.000
_cell.length_c   1.000
_cell.angle_alpha   90.00
_cell.angle_beta   90.00
_cell.angle_gamma   90.00
#
_symmetry.space_group_name_H-M   'P 1'
#
loop_
_entity.id
_entity.type
_entity.pdbx_description
1 polymer ?
#
loop_
_entity_poly.entity_id
_entity_poly.type
_entity_poly.pdbx_seq_one_letter_code
_entity_poly.pdbx_strand_id
1 'polypeptide(L)' 'YAFAIEFQQQVIDAWESHGSSAEDEFKEAHRLLEQLKKKARGASPNNHPVKALPLPHTSVSSRRSQPDIPVGQNLSSTN' A
#
# COMPACT_ATOMS: atom_id res chain seq x y z
N TYR A 1 7.96 20.37 -12.07
CA TYR A 1 6.87 20.96 -11.28
C TYR A 1 6.60 22.44 -11.57
N ALA A 2 7.52 23.20 -12.18
CA ALA A 2 7.34 24.63 -12.46
C ALA A 2 6.01 24.94 -13.21
N PHE A 3 5.73 24.22 -14.29
CA PHE A 3 4.48 24.40 -15.06
C PHE A 3 3.20 24.18 -14.25
N ALA A 4 3.18 23.16 -13.38
CA ALA A 4 2.03 22.88 -12.53
C ALA A 4 1.82 23.95 -11.43
N ILE A 5 2.91 24.57 -10.96
CA ILE A 5 2.87 25.67 -10.00
C ILE A 5 2.32 26.94 -10.66
N GLU A 6 2.76 27.25 -11.88
CA GLU A 6 2.26 28.38 -12.66
C GLU A 6 0.77 28.24 -13.01
N PHE A 7 0.36 27.04 -13.47
CA PHE A 7 -1.04 26.74 -13.71
C PHE A 7 -1.89 26.93 -12.45
N GLN A 8 -1.39 26.44 -11.31
CA GLN A 8 -2.12 26.57 -10.04
C GLN A 8 -2.21 28.03 -9.57
N GLN A 9 -1.21 28.85 -9.86
CA GLN A 9 -1.25 30.29 -9.57
C GLN A 9 -2.33 30.99 -10.40
N GLN A 10 -2.45 30.68 -11.69
CA GLN A 10 -3.52 31.23 -12.54
C GLN A 10 -4.92 30.82 -12.07
N VAL A 11 -5.06 29.58 -11.57
CA VAL A 11 -6.32 29.12 -10.98
C VAL A 11 -6.68 29.94 -9.74
N ILE A 12 -5.71 30.18 -8.84
CA ILE A 12 -5.92 31.01 -7.64
C ILE A 12 -6.36 32.43 -8.02
N ASP A 13 -5.67 33.05 -8.97
CA ASP A 13 -5.98 34.41 -9.44
C ASP A 13 -7.38 34.48 -10.07
N ALA A 14 -7.82 33.41 -10.77
CA ALA A 14 -9.16 33.32 -11.32
C ALA A 14 -10.24 33.22 -10.24
N TRP A 15 -10.01 32.40 -9.20
CA TRP A 15 -10.94 32.23 -8.08
C TRP A 15 -11.00 33.45 -7.16
N GLU A 16 -9.90 34.21 -7.01
CA GLU A 16 -9.87 35.48 -6.26
C GLU A 16 -10.92 36.48 -6.81
N SER A 17 -11.12 36.49 -8.13
CA SER A 17 -12.12 37.35 -8.78
C SER A 17 -13.58 36.91 -8.56
N HIS A 18 -13.82 35.66 -8.13
CA HIS A 18 -15.17 35.07 -7.99
C HIS A 18 -15.84 35.36 -6.63
N GLY A 19 -15.14 35.96 -5.68
CA GLY A 19 -15.70 36.42 -4.40
C GLY A 19 -16.17 35.29 -3.47
N SER A 20 -17.13 35.59 -2.59
CA SER A 20 -17.56 34.71 -1.47
C SER A 20 -18.10 33.33 -1.89
N SER A 21 -18.45 33.14 -3.17
CA SER A 21 -18.89 31.85 -3.70
C SER A 21 -17.75 30.86 -3.96
N ALA A 22 -16.50 31.33 -3.94
CA ALA A 22 -15.31 30.57 -4.31
C ALA A 22 -14.27 30.49 -3.18
N GLU A 23 -14.64 30.91 -1.96
CA GLU A 23 -13.68 31.02 -0.85
C GLU A 23 -13.12 29.64 -0.45
N ASP A 24 -13.95 28.60 -0.50
CA ASP A 24 -13.56 27.23 -0.19
C ASP A 24 -12.63 26.68 -1.29
N GLU A 25 -12.96 26.92 -2.55
CA GLU A 25 -12.14 26.56 -3.71
C GLU A 25 -10.79 27.30 -3.71
N PHE A 26 -10.78 28.57 -3.32
CA PHE A 26 -9.56 29.37 -3.17
C PHE A 26 -8.64 28.82 -2.08
N LYS A 27 -9.20 28.43 -0.91
CA LYS A 27 -8.45 27.77 0.17
C LYS A 27 -7.84 26.44 -0.29
N GLU A 28 -8.62 25.60 -0.98
CA GLU A 28 -8.11 24.33 -1.48
C GLU A 28 -7.06 24.52 -2.60
N ALA A 29 -7.21 25.52 -3.46
CA ALA A 29 -6.21 25.84 -4.48
C ALA A 29 -4.86 26.26 -3.86
N HIS A 30 -4.88 27.06 -2.78
CA HIS A 30 -3.69 27.42 -2.01
C HIS A 30 -3.03 26.20 -1.34
N ARG A 31 -3.83 25.30 -0.76
CA ARG A 31 -3.33 24.06 -0.17
C ARG A 31 -2.63 23.19 -1.21
N LEU A 32 -3.19 23.08 -2.41
CA LEU A 32 -2.61 22.30 -3.50
C LEU A 32 -1.29 22.91 -4.02
N LEU A 33 -1.21 24.24 -4.10
CA LEU A 33 0.01 24.97 -4.45
C LEU A 33 1.15 24.64 -3.47
N GLU A 34 0.89 24.63 -2.17
CA GLU A 34 1.89 24.28 -1.16
C GLU A 34 2.33 22.80 -1.24
N GLN A 35 1.41 21.89 -1.58
CA GLN A 35 1.76 20.50 -1.86
C GLN A 35 2.65 20.37 -3.11
N LEU A 36 2.35 21.11 -4.18
CA LEU A 36 3.17 21.13 -5.40
C LEU A 36 4.57 21.67 -5.12
N LYS A 37 4.69 22.74 -4.32
CA LYS A 37 6.00 23.27 -3.89
C LYS A 37 6.77 22.26 -3.04
N LYS A 38 6.12 21.57 -2.10
CA LYS A 38 6.76 20.50 -1.30
C LYS A 38 7.26 19.35 -2.17
N LYS A 39 6.44 18.89 -3.12
CA LYS A 39 6.83 17.85 -4.09
C LYS A 39 7.97 18.31 -5.00
N ALA A 40 7.95 19.56 -5.45
CA ALA A 40 9.02 20.15 -6.27
C ALA A 40 10.35 20.22 -5.54
N ARG A 41 10.33 20.48 -4.22
CA ARG A 41 11.52 20.51 -3.36
C ARG A 41 12.03 19.12 -2.97
N GLY A 42 11.44 18.04 -3.49
CA GLY A 42 11.87 16.67 -3.20
C GLY A 42 11.53 16.18 -1.79
N ALA A 43 10.64 16.88 -1.07
CA ALA A 43 10.11 16.40 0.20
C ALA A 43 9.11 15.27 -0.06
N SER A 44 9.62 14.09 -0.41
CA SER A 44 8.86 12.86 -0.32
C SER A 44 8.52 12.65 1.15
N PRO A 45 7.25 12.53 1.56
CA PRO A 45 6.93 12.05 2.88
C PRO A 45 7.37 10.58 2.91
N ASN A 46 8.60 10.37 3.38
CA ASN A 46 9.24 9.07 3.55
C ASN A 46 8.58 8.30 4.71
N ASN A 47 7.27 8.08 4.63
CA ASN A 47 6.45 7.47 5.67
C ASN A 47 5.67 6.26 5.15
N HIS A 48 6.19 5.57 4.13
CA HIS A 48 5.81 4.18 3.91
C HIS A 48 6.89 3.35 4.60
N PRO A 49 6.65 2.80 5.82
CA PRO A 49 7.50 1.73 6.29
C PRO A 49 7.36 0.61 5.25
N VAL A 50 8.42 0.39 4.48
CA VAL A 50 8.52 -0.76 3.59
C VAL A 50 8.57 -1.97 4.51
N LYS A 51 7.40 -2.49 4.89
CA LYS A 51 7.30 -3.80 5.53
C LYS A 51 7.78 -4.79 4.50
N ALA A 52 9.07 -5.13 4.57
CA ALA A 52 9.64 -6.21 3.79
C ALA A 52 8.81 -7.48 4.04
N LEU A 53 8.47 -8.20 2.97
CA LEU A 53 7.77 -9.46 3.09
C LEU A 53 8.59 -10.39 4.00
N PRO A 54 7.95 -11.12 4.93
CA PRO A 54 8.65 -12.10 5.74
C PRO A 54 9.27 -13.17 4.82
N LEU A 55 10.53 -13.52 5.07
CA LEU A 55 11.20 -14.58 4.32
C LEU A 55 10.42 -15.90 4.49
N PRO A 56 10.30 -16.72 3.43
CA PRO A 56 9.65 -18.01 3.53
C PRO A 56 10.43 -18.89 4.52
N HIS A 57 9.81 -19.19 5.67
CA HIS A 57 10.30 -20.22 6.55
C HIS A 57 10.12 -21.55 5.82
N THR A 58 11.21 -22.10 5.29
CA THR A 58 11.24 -23.50 4.87
C THR A 58 11.19 -24.36 6.12
N SER A 59 9.98 -24.59 6.62
CA SER A 59 9.70 -25.70 7.52
C SER A 59 9.95 -26.96 6.70
N VAL A 60 11.15 -27.52 6.79
CA VAL A 60 11.37 -28.91 6.43
C VAL A 60 10.38 -29.71 7.26
N SER A 61 9.26 -30.04 6.63
CA SER A 61 8.22 -30.89 7.18
C SER A 61 8.89 -32.21 7.51
N SER A 62 9.31 -32.34 8.77
CA SER A 62 9.86 -33.56 9.31
C SER A 62 8.89 -34.68 8.98
N ARG A 63 9.41 -35.67 8.25
CA ARG A 63 8.65 -36.68 7.53
C ARG A 63 7.54 -37.26 8.39
N ARG A 64 6.33 -37.09 7.85
CA ARG A 64 5.08 -37.69 8.30
C ARG A 64 5.27 -39.17 8.62
N SER A 65 4.72 -39.53 9.77
CA SER A 65 4.60 -40.82 10.43
C SER A 65 4.47 -42.04 9.50
N GLN A 66 5.26 -43.06 9.82
CA GLN A 66 5.00 -44.52 9.82
C GLN A 66 3.85 -45.06 8.94
N PRO A 67 4.10 -46.19 8.27
CA PRO A 67 3.19 -47.32 8.42
C PRO A 67 3.95 -48.55 8.94
N ASP A 68 3.75 -48.85 10.23
CA ASP A 68 3.97 -50.17 10.80
C ASP A 68 2.97 -51.15 10.16
N ILE A 69 3.48 -52.14 9.41
CA ILE A 69 2.70 -53.28 8.93
C ILE A 69 2.97 -54.44 9.89
N PRO A 70 1.99 -54.90 10.69
CA PRO A 70 2.14 -56.16 11.42
C PRO A 70 1.91 -57.32 10.48
N VAL A 71 2.94 -58.14 10.34
CA VAL A 71 2.95 -59.40 9.61
C VAL A 71 2.07 -60.43 10.32
N GLY A 72 1.17 -61.06 9.56
CA GLY A 72 0.65 -62.43 9.73
C GLY A 72 -0.01 -62.85 11.04
N GLN A 73 -1.28 -63.28 10.95
CA GLN A 73 -1.69 -64.61 11.41
C GLN A 73 -3.11 -64.95 10.91
N ASN A 74 -3.17 -65.89 9.97
CA ASN A 74 -4.38 -66.60 9.54
C ASN A 74 -4.82 -67.55 10.65
N LEU A 75 -6.05 -67.39 11.15
CA LEU A 75 -6.76 -68.47 11.83
C LEU A 75 -8.23 -68.48 11.39
N SER A 76 -8.52 -69.42 10.49
CA SER A 76 -9.70 -70.29 10.42
C SER A 76 -11.00 -69.80 11.07
N SER A 77 -12.06 -69.69 10.26
CA SER A 77 -13.36 -70.23 10.68
C SER A 77 -14.13 -70.78 9.48
N THR A 78 -14.47 -72.05 9.61
CA THR A 78 -15.11 -72.95 8.64
C THR A 78 -16.62 -72.93 8.81
N ASN A 79 -17.32 -72.99 7.67
CA ASN A 79 -18.72 -73.44 7.42
C ASN A 79 -19.84 -72.94 8.33
#